data_AF-A0A662NZQ2-F1
#
_entry.id   AF-A0A662NZQ2-F1
#
_cell.length_a   1.000
_cell.length_b   1.000
_cell.length_c   1.000
_cell.angle_alpha   90.00
_cell.angle_beta   90.00
_cell.angle_gamma   90.00
#
_symmetry.space_group_name_H-M   'P 1'
#
loop_
_entity.id
_entity.type
_entity.pdbx_description
1 polymer ?
#
loop_
_entity_poly.entity_id
_entity_poly.type
_entity_poly.pdbx_seq_one_letter_code
_entity_poly.pdbx_strand_id
1 'polypeptide(L)'
;LDVKGAEKIIRTIRENGIPEVSGPLSFSVDVKFHEIVPQSRRDVIIEAMKKRILSRRVGLICAYCLEWSGVRRIGNLDDEVRCPKCGSMFIGVVSPDSLGEAKSILRRSKTGDELTDEERRILKRVIDSANLVLSYGRRAVEVLGGRGIGPRTASRILSRSSNEEGIYMGMMAEERRYIVTRRFWSR
;
A
#
# COMPACT_ATOMS: atom_id res chain seq x y z
N LEU A 1 -7.21 0.27 34.65
CA LEU A 1 -6.90 -0.30 33.32
C LEU A 1 -6.81 -1.80 33.48
N ASP A 2 -7.79 -2.55 32.97
CA ASP A 2 -7.83 -4.02 33.12
C ASP A 2 -6.88 -4.69 32.11
N VAL A 3 -5.68 -4.94 32.58
CA VAL A 3 -4.56 -5.49 31.81
C VAL A 3 -4.83 -6.93 31.37
N LYS A 4 -5.65 -7.68 32.14
CA LYS A 4 -5.96 -9.09 31.89
C LYS A 4 -6.88 -9.28 30.68
N GLY A 5 -7.79 -8.33 30.45
CA GLY A 5 -8.66 -8.33 29.27
C GLY A 5 -7.90 -8.11 27.96
N ALA A 6 -6.88 -7.25 27.98
CA ALA A 6 -6.08 -6.93 26.79
C ALA A 6 -5.22 -8.10 26.31
N GLU A 7 -4.59 -8.83 27.24
CA GLU A 7 -3.78 -10.02 26.91
C GLU A 7 -4.61 -11.12 26.27
N LYS A 8 -5.84 -11.32 26.76
CA LYS A 8 -6.75 -12.35 26.23
C LYS A 8 -7.14 -12.05 24.77
N ILE A 9 -7.36 -10.78 24.42
CA ILE A 9 -7.70 -10.35 23.06
C ILE A 9 -6.50 -10.46 22.12
N ILE A 10 -5.30 -10.06 22.57
CA ILE A 10 -4.07 -10.23 21.78
C ILE A 10 -3.82 -11.71 21.48
N ARG A 11 -4.09 -12.60 22.44
CA ARG A 11 -4.01 -14.05 22.25
C ARG A 11 -5.03 -14.54 21.23
N THR A 12 -6.29 -14.11 21.35
CA THR A 12 -7.35 -14.50 20.40
C THR A 12 -7.11 -13.99 18.98
N ILE A 13 -6.57 -12.78 18.79
CA ILE A 13 -6.23 -12.24 17.45
C ILE A 13 -5.07 -13.02 16.82
N ARG A 14 -4.09 -13.45 17.63
CA ARG A 14 -2.97 -14.27 17.15
C ARG A 14 -3.40 -15.68 16.75
N GLU A 15 -4.32 -16.29 17.50
CA GLU A 15 -4.73 -17.68 17.29
C GLU A 15 -5.85 -17.83 16.26
N ASN A 16 -6.83 -16.92 16.25
CA ASN A 16 -8.08 -17.08 15.47
C ASN A 16 -8.37 -15.93 14.49
N GLY A 17 -7.49 -14.93 14.40
CA GLY A 17 -7.75 -13.71 13.64
C GLY A 17 -8.81 -12.81 14.30
N ILE A 18 -9.22 -11.76 13.61
CA ILE A 18 -10.24 -10.82 14.11
C ILE A 18 -11.60 -11.53 14.06
N PRO A 19 -12.37 -11.59 15.17
CA PRO A 19 -13.65 -12.28 15.18
C PRO A 19 -14.62 -11.66 14.18
N GLU A 20 -15.22 -12.51 13.34
CA GLU A 20 -16.29 -12.12 12.44
C GLU A 20 -17.57 -11.88 13.24
N VAL A 21 -18.15 -10.69 13.09
CA VAL A 21 -19.49 -10.39 13.60
C VAL A 21 -20.47 -10.91 12.55
N SER A 22 -20.94 -12.15 12.71
CA SER A 22 -21.96 -12.74 11.85
C SER A 22 -23.35 -12.39 12.41
N GLY A 23 -23.96 -11.35 11.88
CA GLY A 23 -25.39 -11.07 12.04
C GLY A 23 -26.17 -11.61 10.83
N PRO A 24 -27.43 -12.06 11.01
CA PRO A 24 -28.23 -12.57 9.90
C PRO A 24 -28.73 -11.39 9.05
N LEU A 25 -28.79 -11.63 7.74
CA LEU A 25 -29.27 -10.76 6.65
C LEU A 25 -28.27 -9.80 6.01
N SER A 26 -28.21 -9.97 4.68
CA SER A 26 -27.61 -9.14 3.65
C SER A 26 -28.15 -7.70 3.68
N PHE A 27 -27.61 -6.88 4.58
CA PHE A 27 -27.83 -5.43 4.61
C PHE A 27 -26.49 -4.74 4.40
N SER A 28 -26.42 -3.85 3.42
CA SER A 28 -25.27 -3.02 3.04
C SER A 28 -24.37 -2.62 4.21
N VAL A 29 -23.31 -3.37 4.47
CA VAL A 29 -22.32 -3.00 5.49
C VAL A 29 -21.18 -2.21 4.83
N ASP A 30 -21.54 -1.04 4.32
CA ASP A 30 -20.73 0.18 4.45
C ASP A 30 -20.91 0.71 5.89
N VAL A 31 -20.93 -0.19 6.89
CA VAL A 31 -20.86 0.25 8.27
C VAL A 31 -19.48 0.82 8.43
N LYS A 32 -19.42 2.15 8.47
CA LYS A 32 -18.23 2.92 8.75
C LYS A 32 -17.66 2.32 10.02
N PHE A 33 -16.53 1.62 9.89
CA PHE A 33 -15.74 1.08 10.99
C PHE A 33 -15.49 2.16 12.10
N HIS A 34 -15.61 3.43 11.70
CA HIS A 34 -15.62 4.62 12.53
C HIS A 34 -16.74 4.72 13.59
N GLU A 35 -17.82 3.95 13.49
CA GLU A 35 -18.97 4.05 14.41
C GLU A 35 -19.01 2.93 15.48
N ILE A 36 -18.40 1.76 15.21
CA ILE A 36 -18.49 0.59 16.12
C ILE A 36 -17.30 0.50 17.08
N VAL A 37 -16.12 0.99 16.69
CA VAL A 37 -14.90 0.86 17.50
C VAL A 37 -14.66 2.14 18.30
N PRO A 38 -14.43 2.12 19.62
CA PRO A 38 -14.03 3.32 20.34
C PRO A 38 -12.76 3.95 19.76
N GLN A 39 -12.66 5.29 19.76
CA GLN A 39 -11.51 6.03 19.22
C GLN A 39 -10.17 5.47 19.72
N SER A 40 -10.03 5.22 21.03
CA SER A 40 -8.81 4.67 21.63
C SER A 40 -8.38 3.32 21.06
N ARG A 41 -9.32 2.50 20.57
CA ARG A 41 -9.02 1.23 19.90
C ARG A 41 -8.64 1.42 18.43
N ARG A 42 -9.13 2.48 17.77
CA ARG A 42 -8.72 2.82 16.41
C ARG A 42 -7.26 3.25 16.36
N ASP A 43 -6.84 4.11 17.27
CA ASP A 43 -5.47 4.63 17.31
C ASP A 43 -4.45 3.49 17.42
N VAL A 44 -4.72 2.50 18.28
CA VAL A 44 -3.86 1.32 18.45
C VAL A 44 -3.76 0.50 17.16
N ILE A 45 -4.87 0.34 16.44
CA ILE A 45 -4.90 -0.42 15.18
C ILE A 45 -4.15 0.34 14.08
N ILE A 46 -4.38 1.64 13.96
CA ILE A 46 -3.71 2.51 12.98
C ILE A 46 -2.21 2.52 13.24
N GLU A 47 -1.79 2.67 14.50
CA GLU A 47 -0.38 2.68 14.87
C GLU A 47 0.30 1.34 14.57
N ALA A 48 -0.38 0.22 14.86
CA ALA A 48 0.12 -1.11 14.51
C ALA A 48 0.29 -1.26 12.99
N MET A 49 -0.64 -0.74 12.19
CA MET A 49 -0.54 -0.75 10.74
C MET A 49 0.57 0.17 10.24
N LYS A 50 0.68 1.39 10.74
CA LYS A 50 1.73 2.35 10.40
C LYS A 50 3.10 1.75 10.66
N LYS A 51 3.33 1.19 11.85
CA LYS A 51 4.58 0.49 12.19
C LYS A 51 4.92 -0.64 11.21
N ARG A 52 3.91 -1.41 10.77
CA ARG A 52 4.08 -2.47 9.75
C ARG A 52 4.40 -1.90 8.37
N ILE A 53 3.74 -0.84 7.93
CA ILE A 53 3.99 -0.23 6.62
C ILE A 53 5.37 0.40 6.59
N LEU A 54 5.73 1.19 7.60
CA LEU A 54 7.04 1.84 7.70
C LEU A 54 8.20 0.85 7.84
N SER A 55 7.95 -0.39 8.31
CA SER A 55 8.97 -1.45 8.35
C SER A 55 9.23 -2.14 7.01
N ARG A 56 8.34 -1.99 6.03
CA ARG A 56 8.48 -2.64 4.73
C ARG A 56 9.58 -2.03 3.88
N ARG A 57 10.13 -2.87 3.01
CA ARG A 57 11.03 -2.48 1.93
C ARG A 57 10.28 -2.45 0.61
N VAL A 58 10.58 -1.45 -0.21
CA VAL A 58 10.03 -1.26 -1.56
C VAL A 58 11.18 -1.01 -2.53
N GLY A 59 11.00 -1.42 -3.78
CA GLY A 59 11.85 -1.00 -4.89
C GLY A 59 11.41 0.38 -5.37
N LEU A 60 12.36 1.29 -5.50
CA LEU A 60 12.16 2.62 -6.07
C LEU A 60 12.97 2.73 -7.35
N ILE A 61 12.39 3.32 -8.39
CA ILE A 61 13.07 3.57 -9.67
C ILE A 61 12.72 4.96 -10.19
N CYS A 62 13.73 5.73 -10.58
CA CYS A 62 13.48 7.01 -11.24
C CYS A 62 12.97 6.75 -12.66
N ALA A 63 11.69 7.01 -12.91
CA ALA A 63 11.06 6.84 -14.23
C ALA A 63 11.37 8.01 -15.19
N TYR A 64 12.06 9.06 -14.72
CA TYR A 64 12.50 10.18 -15.53
C TYR A 64 13.88 9.94 -16.17
N CYS A 65 14.94 9.79 -15.35
CA CYS A 65 16.30 9.61 -15.87
C CYS A 65 16.72 8.15 -16.06
N LEU A 66 16.06 7.19 -15.38
CA LEU A 66 16.40 5.75 -15.38
C LEU A 66 17.79 5.37 -14.81
N GLU A 67 18.56 6.36 -14.32
CA GLU A 67 19.91 6.18 -13.78
C GLU A 67 19.94 5.74 -12.32
N TRP A 68 18.81 5.84 -11.61
CA TRP A 68 18.71 5.44 -10.21
C TRP A 68 17.57 4.45 -9.99
N SER A 69 17.91 3.39 -9.26
CA SER A 69 16.99 2.39 -8.73
C SER A 69 17.55 1.84 -7.43
N GLY A 70 16.72 1.55 -6.45
CA GLY A 70 17.18 0.92 -5.21
C GLY A 70 16.06 0.44 -4.32
N VAL A 71 16.37 -0.54 -3.48
CA VAL A 71 15.46 -1.00 -2.43
C VAL A 71 15.65 -0.15 -1.18
N ARG A 72 14.58 0.39 -0.63
CA ARG A 72 14.58 1.25 0.58
C ARG A 72 13.48 0.81 1.54
N ARG A 73 13.71 1.03 2.84
CA ARG A 73 12.69 0.91 3.87
C ARG A 73 11.80 2.15 3.81
N ILE A 74 10.47 1.98 3.83
CA ILE A 74 9.51 3.09 3.67
C ILE A 74 9.72 4.14 4.77
N GLY A 75 9.90 3.71 6.03
CA GLY A 75 10.12 4.62 7.15
C GLY A 75 11.44 5.41 7.12
N ASN A 76 12.34 5.12 6.17
CA ASN A 76 13.59 5.87 5.99
C ASN A 76 13.51 6.85 4.80
N LEU A 77 12.33 7.00 4.18
CA LEU A 77 12.14 7.96 3.10
C LEU A 77 11.78 9.33 3.68
N ASP A 78 12.32 10.37 3.06
CA ASP A 78 11.86 11.74 3.25
C ASP A 78 10.42 11.89 2.74
N ASP A 79 9.71 12.92 3.21
CA ASP A 79 8.34 13.20 2.77
C ASP A 79 8.28 13.44 1.25
N GLU A 80 9.33 14.09 0.70
CA GLU A 80 9.56 14.21 -0.73
C GLU A 80 10.52 13.12 -1.24
N VAL A 81 10.01 12.22 -2.08
CA VAL A 81 10.82 11.12 -2.63
C VAL A 81 11.49 11.58 -3.93
N ARG A 82 12.78 11.88 -3.87
CA ARG A 82 13.55 12.43 -5.01
C ARG A 82 14.61 11.46 -5.52
N CYS A 83 14.86 11.52 -6.82
CA CYS A 83 16.00 10.85 -7.44
C CYS A 83 17.30 11.51 -6.97
N PRO A 84 18.24 10.78 -6.37
CA PRO A 84 19.53 11.35 -5.93
C PRO A 84 20.48 11.66 -7.10
N LYS A 85 20.12 11.27 -8.33
CA LYS A 85 20.94 11.53 -9.53
C LYS A 85 20.48 12.76 -10.31
N CYS A 86 19.17 13.03 -10.36
CA CYS A 86 18.62 14.13 -11.19
C CYS A 86 17.60 15.03 -10.46
N GLY A 87 17.29 14.77 -9.20
CA GLY A 87 16.34 15.57 -8.41
C GLY A 87 14.86 15.37 -8.74
N SER A 88 14.53 14.63 -9.79
CA SER A 88 13.13 14.34 -10.19
C SER A 88 12.36 13.58 -9.11
N MET A 89 11.10 13.95 -8.90
CA MET A 89 10.14 13.25 -8.03
C MET A 89 9.33 12.17 -8.77
N PHE A 90 9.60 11.95 -10.05
CA PHE A 90 8.90 10.93 -10.84
C PHE A 90 9.49 9.54 -10.56
N ILE A 91 9.15 9.01 -9.39
CA ILE A 91 9.72 7.78 -8.82
C ILE A 91 8.66 6.68 -8.80
N GLY A 92 8.87 5.64 -9.61
CA GLY A 92 8.04 4.45 -9.60
C GLY A 92 8.30 3.58 -8.36
N VAL A 93 7.25 2.93 -7.87
CA VAL A 93 7.27 2.02 -6.72
C VAL A 93 6.93 0.62 -7.19
N VAL A 94 7.78 -0.35 -6.84
CA VAL A 94 7.63 -1.77 -7.17
C VAL A 94 7.97 -2.64 -5.97
N SER A 95 7.65 -3.93 -6.02
CA SER A 95 8.20 -4.88 -5.05
C SER A 95 9.72 -4.93 -5.18
N PRO A 96 10.47 -5.23 -4.10
CA PRO A 96 11.91 -5.39 -4.17
C PRO A 96 12.37 -6.39 -5.24
N ASP A 97 11.65 -7.51 -5.38
CA ASP A 97 12.00 -8.60 -6.29
C ASP A 97 11.78 -8.24 -7.76
N SER A 98 10.74 -7.43 -8.06
CA SER A 98 10.45 -7.00 -9.43
C SER A 98 11.26 -5.77 -9.88
N LEU A 99 12.16 -5.25 -9.03
CA LEU A 99 12.91 -4.02 -9.34
C LEU A 99 13.81 -4.17 -10.59
N GLY A 100 14.46 -5.33 -10.73
CA GLY A 100 15.32 -5.61 -11.89
C GLY A 100 14.53 -5.66 -13.19
N GLU A 101 13.41 -6.38 -13.19
CA GLU A 101 12.50 -6.50 -14.32
C GLU A 101 11.91 -5.14 -14.71
N ALA A 102 11.38 -4.39 -13.75
CA ALA A 102 10.83 -3.05 -13.98
C ALA A 102 11.87 -2.09 -14.59
N LYS A 103 13.13 -2.17 -14.13
CA LYS A 103 14.23 -1.39 -14.69
C LYS A 103 14.54 -1.76 -16.14
N SER A 104 14.55 -3.05 -16.45
CA SER A 104 14.76 -3.54 -17.81
C SER A 104 13.65 -3.04 -18.74
N ILE A 105 12.39 -3.19 -18.34
CA ILE A 105 11.21 -2.77 -19.11
C ILE A 105 11.24 -1.25 -19.36
N LEU A 106 11.52 -0.43 -18.35
CA LEU A 106 11.60 1.02 -18.51
C LEU A 106 12.69 1.45 -19.51
N ARG A 107 13.84 0.77 -19.50
CA ARG A 107 14.93 1.07 -20.45
C ARG A 107 14.54 0.71 -21.88
N ARG A 108 14.00 -0.49 -22.08
CA ARG A 108 13.50 -0.97 -23.37
C ARG A 108 12.39 -0.07 -23.93
N SER A 109 11.48 0.39 -23.05
CA SER A 109 10.46 1.36 -23.43
C SER A 109 11.04 2.68 -23.93
N LYS A 110 12.20 3.11 -23.43
CA LYS A 110 12.85 4.36 -23.83
C LYS A 110 13.61 4.22 -25.16
N THR A 111 14.14 3.03 -25.46
CA THR A 111 14.83 2.73 -26.72
C THR A 111 13.88 2.40 -27.88
N GLY A 112 12.59 2.20 -27.58
CA GLY A 112 11.57 1.90 -28.59
C GLY A 112 11.43 0.41 -28.90
N ASP A 113 11.97 -0.46 -28.05
CA ASP A 113 11.86 -1.90 -28.23
C ASP A 113 10.41 -2.36 -28.10
N GLU A 114 10.03 -3.40 -28.84
CA GLU A 114 8.71 -4.02 -28.66
C GLU A 114 8.59 -4.62 -27.26
N LEU A 115 7.49 -4.29 -26.59
CA LEU A 115 7.12 -4.84 -25.28
C LEU A 115 5.95 -5.81 -25.45
N THR A 116 5.99 -6.92 -24.72
CA THR A 116 4.83 -7.82 -24.60
C THR A 116 3.68 -7.13 -23.84
N ASP A 117 2.48 -7.70 -23.92
CA ASP A 117 1.32 -7.14 -23.20
C ASP A 117 1.51 -7.14 -21.67
N GLU A 118 2.21 -8.14 -21.12
CA GLU A 118 2.53 -8.16 -19.69
C GLU A 118 3.56 -7.08 -19.33
N GLU A 119 4.59 -6.89 -20.15
CA GLU A 119 5.57 -5.82 -19.95
C GLU A 119 4.93 -4.43 -20.04
N ARG A 120 3.99 -4.22 -20.97
CA ARG A 120 3.20 -2.97 -21.05
C ARG A 120 2.38 -2.74 -19.78
N ARG A 121 1.79 -3.80 -19.20
CA ARG A 121 1.07 -3.70 -17.92
C ARG A 121 1.98 -3.38 -16.75
N ILE A 122 3.20 -3.92 -16.71
CA ILE A 122 4.20 -3.60 -15.70
C ILE A 122 4.65 -2.15 -15.87
N LEU A 123 5.02 -1.73 -17.08
CA LEU A 123 5.38 -0.35 -17.40
C LEU A 123 4.30 0.62 -16.93
N LYS A 124 3.03 0.37 -17.30
CA LYS A 124 1.91 1.19 -16.89
C LYS A 124 1.77 1.25 -15.37
N ARG A 125 1.91 0.13 -14.65
CA ARG A 125 1.89 0.12 -13.17
C ARG A 125 3.00 0.98 -12.58
N VAL A 126 4.21 0.93 -13.13
CA VAL A 126 5.34 1.75 -12.68
C VAL A 126 5.06 3.23 -12.91
N ILE A 127 4.60 3.61 -14.11
CA ILE A 127 4.26 5.00 -14.45
C ILE A 127 3.10 5.52 -13.58
N ASP A 128 2.03 4.75 -13.41
CA ASP A 128 0.90 5.12 -12.56
C ASP A 128 1.35 5.32 -11.10
N SER A 129 2.25 4.47 -10.60
CA SER A 129 2.82 4.65 -9.26
C SER A 129 3.68 5.91 -9.14
N ALA A 130 4.45 6.24 -10.18
CA ALA A 130 5.30 7.43 -10.22
C ALA A 130 4.47 8.72 -10.20
N ASN A 131 3.33 8.74 -10.88
CA ASN A 131 2.38 9.86 -10.79
C ASN A 131 1.85 10.06 -9.36
N LEU A 132 1.57 8.96 -8.64
CA LEU A 132 1.13 9.07 -7.25
C LEU A 132 2.24 9.62 -6.34
N VAL A 133 3.47 9.17 -6.52
CA VAL A 133 4.61 9.71 -5.76
C VAL A 133 4.85 11.19 -6.09
N LEU A 134 4.68 11.59 -7.35
CA LEU A 134 4.77 12.98 -7.75
C LEU A 134 3.72 13.86 -7.06
N SER A 135 2.49 13.37 -6.88
CA SER A 135 1.41 14.13 -6.23
C SER A 135 1.39 14.06 -4.70
N TYR A 136 1.76 12.93 -4.11
CA TYR A 136 1.55 12.65 -2.68
C TYR A 136 2.84 12.31 -1.92
N GLY A 137 4.00 12.30 -2.58
CA GLY A 137 5.29 12.01 -1.96
C GLY A 137 5.33 10.65 -1.26
N ARG A 138 5.92 10.61 -0.06
CA ARG A 138 6.04 9.38 0.75
C ARG A 138 4.69 8.73 1.06
N ARG A 139 3.61 9.50 1.21
CA ARG A 139 2.27 8.96 1.48
C ARG A 139 1.82 7.99 0.39
N ALA A 140 2.15 8.26 -0.88
CA ALA A 140 1.88 7.30 -1.95
C ALA A 140 2.67 6.01 -1.79
N VAL A 141 3.95 6.10 -1.40
CA VAL A 141 4.80 4.93 -1.15
C VAL A 141 4.27 4.10 0.01
N GLU A 142 3.81 4.73 1.09
CA GLU A 142 3.16 4.05 2.24
C GLU A 142 1.92 3.26 1.78
N VAL A 143 1.04 3.90 1.01
CA VAL A 143 -0.18 3.26 0.49
C VAL A 143 0.13 2.10 -0.45
N LEU A 144 1.07 2.28 -1.38
CA LEU A 144 1.54 1.24 -2.30
C LEU A 144 2.30 0.10 -1.57
N GLY A 145 2.80 0.36 -0.37
CA GLY A 145 3.35 -0.65 0.54
C GLY A 145 2.30 -1.54 1.19
N GLY A 146 1.01 -1.24 1.03
CA GLY A 146 -0.11 -2.06 1.49
C GLY A 146 -0.28 -3.36 0.70
N ARG A 147 -0.80 -4.42 1.34
CA ARG A 147 -1.01 -5.72 0.67
C ARG A 147 -2.14 -5.63 -0.35
N GLY A 148 -1.88 -6.02 -1.60
CA GLY A 148 -2.90 -6.01 -2.65
C GLY A 148 -3.31 -4.61 -3.11
N ILE A 149 -2.57 -3.56 -2.73
CA ILE A 149 -2.86 -2.18 -3.12
C ILE A 149 -1.99 -1.82 -4.34
N GLY A 150 -2.60 -1.84 -5.52
CA GLY A 150 -1.98 -1.32 -6.75
C GLY A 150 -2.24 0.19 -6.96
N PRO A 151 -1.63 0.81 -8.00
CA PRO A 151 -1.75 2.25 -8.27
C PRO A 151 -3.19 2.76 -8.36
N ARG A 152 -4.09 2.01 -9.00
CA ARG A 152 -5.51 2.39 -9.11
C ARG A 152 -6.20 2.45 -7.74
N THR A 153 -5.91 1.50 -6.86
CA THR A 153 -6.47 1.48 -5.50
C THR A 153 -5.82 2.55 -4.63
N ALA A 154 -4.51 2.72 -4.73
CA ALA A 154 -3.78 3.76 -4.02
C ALA A 154 -4.31 5.16 -4.37
N SER A 155 -4.54 5.43 -5.66
CA SER A 155 -5.16 6.68 -6.15
C SER A 155 -6.51 6.96 -5.47
N ARG A 156 -7.39 5.94 -5.37
CA ARG A 156 -8.70 6.06 -4.71
C ARG A 156 -8.58 6.33 -3.21
N ILE A 157 -7.64 5.69 -2.52
CA ILE A 157 -7.42 5.90 -1.07
C ILE A 157 -6.92 7.33 -0.85
N LEU A 158 -5.89 7.74 -1.60
CA LEU A 158 -5.23 9.03 -1.44
C LEU A 158 -6.17 10.20 -1.76
N SER A 159 -7.00 10.09 -2.80
CA SER A 159 -7.91 11.17 -3.20
C SER A 159 -9.12 11.35 -2.28
N ARG A 160 -9.56 10.28 -1.60
CA ARG A 160 -10.72 10.32 -0.69
C ARG A 160 -10.36 10.69 0.75
N SER A 161 -9.08 10.67 1.11
CA SER A 161 -8.64 10.83 2.49
C SER A 161 -8.14 12.25 2.74
N SER A 162 -8.78 12.96 3.67
CA SER A 162 -8.38 14.32 4.07
C SER A 162 -7.15 14.33 4.99
N ASN A 163 -6.91 13.26 5.74
CA ASN A 163 -5.83 13.16 6.73
C ASN A 163 -5.14 11.78 6.70
N GLU A 164 -4.12 11.63 7.54
CA GLU A 164 -3.36 10.38 7.68
C GLU A 164 -4.24 9.22 8.18
N GLU A 165 -5.09 9.47 9.18
CA GLU A 165 -6.01 8.48 9.75
C GLU A 165 -6.91 7.85 8.67
N GLY A 166 -7.50 8.69 7.81
CA GLY A 166 -8.35 8.28 6.70
C GLY A 166 -7.62 7.42 5.68
N ILE A 167 -6.34 7.72 5.41
CA ILE A 167 -5.51 6.87 4.54
C ILE A 167 -5.37 5.48 5.13
N TYR A 168 -4.94 5.37 6.38
CA TYR A 168 -4.71 4.07 7.01
C TYR A 168 -6.00 3.27 7.15
N MET A 169 -7.12 3.92 7.47
CA MET A 169 -8.44 3.28 7.45
C MET A 169 -8.83 2.78 6.05
N GLY A 170 -8.61 3.59 5.02
CA GLY A 170 -8.86 3.21 3.63
C GLY A 170 -8.02 2.01 3.19
N MET A 171 -6.74 1.99 3.57
CA MET A 171 -5.86 0.85 3.31
C MET A 171 -6.34 -0.43 4.01
N MET A 172 -6.76 -0.35 5.29
CA MET A 172 -7.29 -1.51 6.01
C MET A 172 -8.54 -2.09 5.33
N ALA A 173 -9.44 -1.24 4.86
CA ALA A 173 -10.65 -1.66 4.17
C ALA A 173 -10.34 -2.38 2.84
N GLU A 174 -9.29 -1.95 2.12
CA GLU A 174 -8.84 -2.60 0.89
C GLU A 174 -8.07 -3.90 1.18
N GLU A 175 -7.21 -3.96 2.21
CA GLU A 175 -6.53 -5.19 2.62
C GLU A 175 -7.54 -6.27 3.07
N ARG A 176 -8.59 -5.89 3.81
CA ARG A 176 -9.67 -6.81 4.21
C ARG A 176 -10.39 -7.36 2.97
N ARG A 177 -10.75 -6.50 2.03
CA ARG A 177 -11.38 -6.92 0.76
C ARG A 177 -10.48 -7.88 -0.01
N TYR A 178 -9.19 -7.59 -0.10
CA TYR A 178 -8.21 -8.47 -0.76
C TYR A 178 -8.10 -9.85 -0.09
N ILE A 179 -8.06 -9.93 1.25
CA ILE A 179 -8.00 -11.20 1.98
C ILE A 179 -9.26 -12.03 1.76
N VAL A 180 -10.44 -11.39 1.86
CA VAL A 180 -11.72 -12.05 1.66
C VAL A 180 -11.84 -12.57 0.22
N THR A 181 -11.54 -11.75 -0.78
CA THR A 181 -11.65 -12.17 -2.18
C THR A 181 -10.62 -13.23 -2.55
N ARG A 182 -9.38 -13.16 -2.05
CA ARG A 182 -8.35 -14.17 -2.33
C ARG A 182 -8.74 -15.58 -1.86
N ARG A 183 -9.54 -15.72 -0.79
CA ARG A 183 -10.10 -17.02 -0.36
C ARG A 183 -11.02 -17.67 -1.40
N PHE A 184 -11.57 -16.90 -2.35
CA PHE A 184 -12.45 -17.42 -3.40
C PHE A 184 -11.73 -17.72 -4.72
N TRP A 185 -10.42 -17.45 -4.84
CA TRP A 185 -9.65 -17.61 -6.09
C TRP A 185 -8.80 -18.89 -6.10
N SER A 186 -8.89 -19.70 -5.04
CA SER A 186 -8.24 -21.01 -4.92
C SER A 186 -9.22 -22.16 -5.19
N ARG A 187 -9.97 -22.08 -6.28
CA ARG A 187 -10.74 -23.20 -6.83
C ARG A 187 -10.42 -23.37 -8.30
#